data_AF-A0A3D3R0E7-F1
#
_entry.id   AF-A0A3D3R0E7-F1
#
_cell.length_a   1.000
_cell.length_b   1.000
_cell.length_c   1.000
_cell.angle_alpha   90.00
_cell.angle_beta   90.00
_cell.angle_gamma   90.00
#
_symmetry.space_group_name_H-M   'P 1'
#
loop_
_entity.id
_entity.type
_entity.pdbx_description
1 polymer ?
#
loop_
_entity_poly.entity_id
_entity_poly.type
_entity_poly.pdbx_seq_one_letter_code
_entity_poly.pdbx_strand_id
1 'polypeptide(L)'
;MQGILFFSSKTLQFESAMKPKPRAQSSQLDLFQAHFDQLLNLDHRLCILARKIDWQRFDVAFAHCYSSEMGAPGKDIRLLVGLHYLKHMFNESDESLLDRWVENPYLQYYCGFTTMQHDGPLHLTCLVKWRQRVGGEKLLALLTETVTIAVKDKQITKKELAQVNVDTTVQEKNITHPTDLKLYLKALNNLSAVAKQHGVKLRQTYCRVAKQAAQMVGRYAHARQFKRMRNRLRKLRTWLGRVIRDMRRKVPQSDAARKDC
;
A
#
# COMPACT_ATOMS: atom_id res chain seq x y z
N MET A 1 19.60 34.71 61.26
CA MET A 1 19.48 33.24 61.13
C MET A 1 18.45 32.93 60.06
N GLN A 2 18.91 32.65 58.84
CA GLN A 2 18.05 32.38 57.69
C GLN A 2 17.71 30.88 57.65
N GLY A 3 16.42 30.56 57.73
CA GLY A 3 15.91 29.19 57.59
C GLY A 3 15.79 28.81 56.11
N ILE A 4 16.49 27.76 55.71
CA ILE A 4 16.43 27.19 54.37
C ILE A 4 15.23 26.25 54.29
N LEU A 5 14.24 26.61 53.47
CA LEU A 5 13.10 25.76 53.12
C LEU A 5 13.56 24.66 52.14
N PHE A 6 13.60 23.42 52.61
CA PHE A 6 13.76 22.24 51.75
C PHE A 6 12.45 21.99 50.98
N PHE A 7 12.41 22.36 49.69
CA PHE A 7 11.36 21.89 48.79
C PHE A 7 11.64 20.43 48.42
N SER A 8 10.86 19.53 49.02
CA SER A 8 10.78 18.13 48.60
C SER A 8 10.06 18.07 47.24
N SER A 9 10.83 17.87 46.17
CA SER A 9 10.33 17.57 44.83
C SER A 9 9.71 16.17 44.85
N LYS A 10 8.38 16.12 45.03
CA LYS A 10 7.57 14.93 44.80
C LYS A 10 7.85 14.41 43.38
N THR A 11 8.42 13.23 43.31
CA THR A 11 8.50 12.39 42.12
C THR A 11 7.09 12.19 41.56
N LEU A 12 6.82 12.77 40.39
CA LEU A 12 5.61 12.50 39.62
C LEU A 12 5.61 11.02 39.22
N GLN A 13 4.76 10.24 39.88
CA GLN A 13 4.36 8.92 39.43
C GLN A 13 3.69 9.08 38.07
N PHE A 14 4.38 8.68 37.01
CA PHE A 14 3.80 8.57 35.68
C PHE A 14 2.75 7.46 35.73
N GLU A 15 1.47 7.83 35.69
CA GLU A 15 0.34 6.90 35.56
C GLU A 15 0.59 5.91 34.42
N SER A 16 0.22 4.64 34.65
CA SER A 16 0.40 3.53 33.71
C SER A 16 -0.52 3.67 32.48
N ALA A 17 -0.17 4.56 31.57
CA ALA A 17 -0.83 4.65 30.27
C ALA A 17 -0.26 3.57 29.32
N MET A 18 -1.14 2.78 28.68
CA MET A 18 -0.76 1.78 27.65
C MET A 18 -0.32 2.39 26.31
N LYS A 19 -0.01 3.70 26.33
CA LYS A 19 0.62 4.44 25.24
C LYS A 19 2.04 3.94 25.02
N PRO A 20 2.56 4.04 23.79
CA PRO A 20 3.95 3.70 23.51
C PRO A 20 4.84 4.60 24.38
N LYS A 21 5.62 3.96 25.24
CA LYS A 21 6.46 4.67 26.20
C LYS A 21 7.75 5.07 25.46
N PRO A 22 8.15 6.36 25.50
CA PRO A 22 9.48 6.72 25.01
C PRO A 22 10.50 5.89 25.79
N ARG A 23 11.48 5.32 25.10
CA ARG A 23 12.44 4.43 25.73
C ARG A 23 13.14 5.16 26.89
N ALA A 24 13.16 4.53 28.06
CA ALA A 24 13.76 5.10 29.26
C ALA A 24 15.25 5.39 29.02
N GLN A 25 15.69 6.60 29.37
CA GLN A 25 17.10 6.98 29.26
C GLN A 25 17.91 6.28 30.35
N SER A 26 18.94 5.55 29.92
CA SER A 26 20.06 5.01 30.69
C SER A 26 19.71 4.19 31.93
N SER A 27 19.75 2.86 31.79
CA SER A 27 19.95 1.99 32.93
C SER A 27 21.38 2.14 33.45
N GLN A 28 21.62 1.92 34.74
CA GLN A 28 22.96 2.03 35.35
C GLN A 28 23.97 1.05 34.72
N LEU A 29 23.49 0.02 34.00
CA LEU A 29 24.28 -0.95 33.25
C LEU A 29 24.68 -0.46 31.83
N ASP A 30 24.02 0.57 31.29
CA ASP A 30 24.37 1.15 29.98
C ASP A 30 25.67 1.95 30.04
N LEU A 31 26.18 2.28 31.23
CA LEU A 31 27.41 3.05 31.43
C LEU A 31 28.65 2.38 30.78
N PHE A 32 28.64 1.06 30.69
CA PHE A 32 29.75 0.27 30.12
C PHE A 32 29.51 -0.16 28.67
N GLN A 33 28.34 0.15 28.09
CA GLN A 33 28.06 -0.17 26.70
C GLN A 33 28.63 0.92 25.79
N ALA A 34 29.23 0.51 24.68
CA ALA A 34 29.74 1.46 23.69
C ALA A 34 28.56 2.19 23.03
N HIS A 35 28.48 3.50 23.28
CA HIS A 35 27.45 4.34 22.69
C HIS A 35 27.71 4.56 21.20
N PHE A 36 26.63 4.61 20.41
CA PHE A 36 26.72 4.84 18.98
C PHE A 36 27.38 6.18 18.61
N ASP A 37 27.32 7.19 19.48
CA ASP A 37 28.00 8.47 19.25
C ASP A 37 29.54 8.32 19.18
N GLN A 38 30.08 7.25 19.78
CA GLN A 38 31.52 6.94 19.76
C GLN A 38 31.90 5.95 18.66
N LEU A 39 30.93 5.16 18.16
CA LEU A 39 31.17 4.09 17.20
C LEU A 39 30.80 4.46 15.75
N LEU A 40 29.76 5.27 15.57
CA LEU A 40 29.20 5.56 14.26
C LEU A 40 29.78 6.82 13.66
N ASN A 41 29.95 6.79 12.34
CA ASN A 41 30.15 8.03 11.60
C ASN A 41 28.81 8.79 11.54
N LEU A 42 28.75 9.90 12.28
CA LEU A 42 27.57 10.75 12.37
C LEU A 42 27.25 11.49 11.06
N ASP A 43 28.21 11.56 10.13
CA ASP A 43 28.02 12.11 8.78
C ASP A 43 27.45 11.07 7.80
N HIS A 44 27.20 9.84 8.26
CA HIS A 44 26.52 8.84 7.46
C HIS A 44 25.10 9.28 7.09
N ARG A 45 24.65 8.93 5.88
CA ARG A 45 23.36 9.37 5.31
C ARG A 45 22.17 9.07 6.21
N LEU A 46 22.14 7.89 6.84
CA LEU A 46 21.06 7.50 7.76
C LEU A 46 21.07 8.30 9.07
N CYS A 47 22.26 8.65 9.59
CA CYS A 47 22.39 9.45 10.81
C CYS A 47 21.89 10.87 10.58
N ILE A 48 22.27 11.46 9.43
CA ILE A 48 21.79 12.77 9.01
C ILE A 48 20.26 12.75 8.84
N LEU A 49 19.72 11.74 8.14
CA LEU A 49 18.29 11.61 7.91
C LEU A 49 17.51 11.46 9.23
N ALA A 50 18.01 10.64 10.16
CA ALA A 50 17.40 10.47 11.49
C ALA A 50 17.29 11.79 12.26
N ARG A 51 18.24 12.71 12.12
CA ARG A 51 18.21 14.02 12.79
C ARG A 51 17.25 15.01 12.14
N LYS A 52 16.98 14.85 10.84
CA LYS A 52 16.06 15.74 10.10
C LYS A 52 14.59 15.40 10.30
N ILE A 53 14.30 14.14 10.66
CA ILE A 53 12.93 13.69 10.93
C ILE A 53 12.45 14.24 12.27
N ASP A 54 11.26 14.86 12.27
CA ASP A 54 10.55 15.25 13.49
C ASP A 54 9.78 14.05 14.05
N TRP A 55 10.44 13.29 14.93
CA TRP A 55 9.87 12.07 15.52
C TRP A 55 8.70 12.35 16.47
N GLN A 56 8.67 13.51 17.14
CA GLN A 56 7.62 13.87 18.10
C GLN A 56 6.26 14.03 17.40
N ARG A 57 6.26 14.44 16.13
CA ARG A 57 5.05 14.56 15.34
C ARG A 57 4.36 13.21 15.13
N PHE A 58 5.11 12.12 15.04
CA PHE A 58 4.54 10.77 14.96
C PHE A 58 3.92 10.33 16.29
N ASP A 59 4.52 10.71 17.42
CA ASP A 59 3.95 10.43 18.74
C ASP A 59 2.56 11.05 18.88
N VAL A 60 2.40 12.30 18.45
CA VAL A 60 1.10 12.99 18.44
C VAL A 60 0.14 12.36 17.44
N ALA A 61 0.58 12.09 16.20
CA ALA A 61 -0.28 11.54 15.14
C ALA A 61 -0.83 10.15 15.49
N PHE A 62 -0.02 9.32 16.17
CA PHE A 62 -0.40 7.95 16.51
C PHE A 62 -0.90 7.80 17.96
N ALA A 63 -0.88 8.84 18.79
CA ALA A 63 -1.35 8.79 20.19
C ALA A 63 -2.75 8.18 20.31
N HIS A 64 -3.67 8.55 19.42
CA HIS A 64 -5.05 8.06 19.42
C HIS A 64 -5.22 6.61 18.91
N CYS A 65 -4.15 5.99 18.39
CA CYS A 65 -4.18 4.58 17.98
C CYS A 65 -3.94 3.60 19.14
N TYR A 66 -3.60 4.11 20.32
CA TYR A 66 -3.32 3.32 21.51
C TYR A 66 -4.35 3.61 22.59
N SER A 67 -4.82 2.55 23.26
CA SER A 67 -5.67 2.69 24.44
C SER A 67 -4.86 3.26 25.60
N SER A 68 -5.48 4.09 26.45
CA SER A 68 -4.88 4.57 27.68
C SER A 68 -4.80 3.49 28.75
N GLU A 69 -5.79 2.59 28.81
CA GLU A 69 -6.04 1.76 30.00
C GLU A 69 -5.84 0.25 29.76
N MET A 70 -6.02 -0.23 28.53
CA MET A 70 -6.12 -1.68 28.27
C MET A 70 -5.15 -2.15 27.19
N GLY A 71 -4.38 -3.20 27.49
CA GLY A 71 -3.53 -3.92 26.53
C GLY A 71 -2.08 -4.08 26.98
N ALA A 72 -1.22 -4.56 26.08
CA ALA A 72 0.22 -4.52 26.26
C ALA A 72 0.78 -3.15 25.86
N PRO A 73 1.80 -2.63 26.55
CA PRO A 73 2.37 -1.33 26.23
C PRO A 73 2.86 -1.29 24.77
N GLY A 74 2.54 -0.20 24.08
CA GLY A 74 3.02 0.03 22.72
C GLY A 74 4.55 0.01 22.67
N LYS A 75 5.10 -0.60 21.61
CA LYS A 75 6.52 -0.40 21.27
C LYS A 75 6.74 1.05 20.85
N ASP A 76 7.97 1.52 21.02
CA ASP A 76 8.38 2.88 20.65
C ASP A 76 7.96 3.21 19.20
N ILE A 77 7.28 4.34 19.02
CA ILE A 77 6.78 4.79 17.72
C ILE A 77 7.96 5.05 16.78
N ARG A 78 9.07 5.61 17.29
CA ARG A 78 10.26 5.86 16.48
C ARG A 78 10.82 4.57 15.89
N LEU A 79 10.84 3.49 16.67
CA LEU A 79 11.26 2.17 16.18
C LEU A 79 10.35 1.67 15.06
N LEU A 80 9.03 1.73 15.24
CA LEU A 80 8.06 1.22 14.26
C LEU A 80 8.09 2.01 12.96
N VAL A 81 8.05 3.34 13.07
CA VAL A 81 8.14 4.24 11.92
C VAL A 81 9.49 4.11 11.21
N GLY A 82 10.58 4.04 11.99
CA GLY A 82 11.93 3.85 11.47
C GLY A 82 12.04 2.57 10.63
N LEU A 83 11.57 1.44 11.16
CA LEU A 83 11.55 0.17 10.42
C LEU A 83 10.72 0.26 9.14
N HIS A 84 9.57 0.93 9.14
CA HIS A 84 8.78 1.11 7.92
C HIS A 84 9.49 1.95 6.86
N TYR A 85 10.18 3.02 7.26
CA TYR A 85 11.00 3.78 6.30
C TYR A 85 12.13 2.94 5.73
N LEU A 86 12.88 2.22 6.57
CA LEU A 86 13.98 1.37 6.13
C LEU A 86 13.49 0.26 5.18
N LYS A 87 12.34 -0.36 5.50
CA LYS A 87 11.67 -1.33 4.63
C LYS A 87 11.45 -0.77 3.22
N HIS A 88 10.85 0.41 3.13
CA HIS A 88 10.53 1.03 1.84
C HIS A 88 11.77 1.55 1.10
N MET A 89 12.76 2.08 1.83
CA MET A 89 14.01 2.56 1.24
C MET A 89 14.85 1.44 0.62
N PHE A 90 14.92 0.28 1.27
CA PHE A 90 15.72 -0.87 0.80
C PHE A 90 14.91 -1.91 0.03
N ASN A 91 13.58 -1.73 -0.09
CA ASN A 91 12.67 -2.68 -0.75
C ASN A 91 12.75 -4.10 -0.16
N GLU A 92 12.80 -4.19 1.18
CA GLU A 92 13.00 -5.46 1.90
C GLU A 92 11.68 -6.03 2.45
N SER A 93 11.66 -7.34 2.70
CA SER A 93 10.58 -8.00 3.46
C SER A 93 10.63 -7.60 4.94
N ASP A 94 9.54 -7.85 5.69
CA ASP A 94 9.56 -7.57 7.15
C ASP A 94 10.59 -8.48 7.86
N GLU A 95 10.84 -9.68 7.31
CA GLU A 95 11.82 -10.68 7.79
C GLU A 95 13.26 -10.26 7.54
N SER A 96 13.62 -10.09 6.27
CA SER A 96 14.96 -9.67 5.85
C SER A 96 15.40 -8.37 6.52
N LEU A 97 14.45 -7.44 6.74
CA LEU A 97 14.72 -6.19 7.44
C LEU A 97 15.18 -6.42 8.89
N LEU A 98 14.52 -7.30 9.64
CA LEU A 98 14.87 -7.52 11.05
C LEU A 98 16.21 -8.23 11.20
N ASP A 99 16.51 -9.20 10.33
CA ASP A 99 17.80 -9.88 10.31
C ASP A 99 18.93 -8.86 10.04
N ARG A 100 18.76 -8.03 9.01
CA ARG A 100 19.71 -6.97 8.66
C ARG A 100 19.81 -5.89 9.74
N TRP A 101 18.74 -5.63 10.48
CA TRP A 101 18.71 -4.64 11.57
C TRP A 101 19.61 -5.06 12.74
N VAL A 102 19.67 -6.35 13.06
CA VAL A 102 20.54 -6.89 14.12
C VAL A 102 22.01 -6.74 13.73
N GLU A 103 22.35 -6.94 12.46
CA GLU A 103 23.73 -6.86 11.97
C GLU A 103 24.25 -5.41 11.84
N ASN A 104 23.37 -4.44 11.62
CA ASN A 104 23.76 -3.10 11.20
C ASN A 104 23.49 -2.00 12.25
N PRO A 105 24.52 -1.43 12.89
CA PRO A 105 24.34 -0.43 13.96
C PRO A 105 23.74 0.89 13.45
N TYR A 106 23.91 1.25 12.17
CA TYR A 106 23.29 2.44 11.60
C TYR A 106 21.76 2.33 11.52
N LEU A 107 21.22 1.13 11.28
CA LEU A 107 19.78 0.89 11.27
C LEU A 107 19.21 0.98 12.69
N GLN A 108 19.97 0.53 13.68
CA GLN A 108 19.59 0.65 15.09
C GLN A 108 19.56 2.11 15.55
N TYR A 109 20.60 2.89 15.21
CA TYR A 109 20.64 4.33 15.50
C TYR A 109 19.48 5.09 14.84
N TYR A 110 19.15 4.77 13.58
CA TYR A 110 18.03 5.36 12.88
C TYR A 110 16.71 5.18 13.65
N CYS A 111 16.48 3.96 14.15
CA CYS A 111 15.33 3.58 14.98
C CYS A 111 15.37 4.14 16.42
N GLY A 112 16.38 4.92 16.80
CA GLY A 112 16.46 5.60 18.11
C GLY A 112 17.15 4.83 19.21
N PHE A 113 17.95 3.81 18.86
CA PHE A 113 18.80 3.12 19.84
C PHE A 113 20.09 3.93 20.03
N THR A 114 20.66 3.84 21.22
CA THR A 114 21.91 4.51 21.62
C THR A 114 23.06 3.53 21.81
N THR A 115 22.76 2.24 21.93
CA THR A 115 23.72 1.15 22.12
C THR A 115 23.38 -0.01 21.20
N MET A 116 24.39 -0.82 20.88
CA MET A 116 24.24 -1.98 20.01
C MET A 116 23.38 -3.05 20.67
N GLN A 117 22.41 -3.55 19.92
CA GLN A 117 21.57 -4.67 20.28
C GLN A 117 21.88 -5.86 19.40
N HIS A 118 21.97 -7.04 20.01
CA HIS A 118 22.23 -8.30 19.31
C HIS A 118 20.97 -9.14 19.10
N ASP A 119 19.86 -8.77 19.74
CA ASP A 119 18.57 -9.43 19.60
C ASP A 119 17.60 -8.57 18.79
N GLY A 120 16.66 -9.24 18.11
CA GLY A 120 15.58 -8.60 17.37
C GLY A 120 14.70 -7.73 18.30
N PRO A 121 14.36 -6.49 17.92
CA PRO A 121 13.68 -5.54 18.82
C PRO A 121 12.19 -5.88 19.02
N LEU A 122 11.62 -6.66 18.10
CA LEU A 122 10.24 -7.10 18.07
C LEU A 122 10.09 -8.36 17.21
N HIS A 123 8.96 -9.06 17.38
CA HIS A 123 8.54 -10.11 16.48
C HIS A 123 7.95 -9.52 15.20
N LEU A 124 8.21 -10.14 14.05
CA LEU A 124 7.79 -9.74 12.69
C LEU A 124 6.30 -9.36 12.59
N THR A 125 5.45 -10.17 13.21
CA THR A 125 4.00 -9.96 13.23
C THR A 125 3.59 -8.63 13.86
N CYS A 126 4.42 -8.04 14.73
CA CYS A 126 4.15 -6.73 15.32
C CYS A 126 4.07 -5.63 14.24
N LEU A 127 4.86 -5.70 13.17
CA LEU A 127 4.81 -4.74 12.06
C LEU A 127 3.49 -4.85 11.28
N VAL A 128 3.03 -6.07 11.02
CA VAL A 128 1.74 -6.33 10.37
C VAL A 128 0.60 -5.79 11.22
N LYS A 129 0.59 -6.14 12.52
CA LYS A 129 -0.44 -5.70 13.48
C LYS A 129 -0.44 -4.17 13.65
N TRP A 130 0.74 -3.54 13.63
CA TRP A 130 0.84 -2.09 13.73
C TRP A 130 0.24 -1.39 12.51
N ARG A 131 0.56 -1.85 11.28
CA ARG A 131 -0.06 -1.30 10.06
C ARG A 131 -1.58 -1.40 10.07
N GLN A 132 -2.12 -2.55 10.51
CA GLN A 132 -3.56 -2.75 10.66
C GLN A 132 -4.18 -1.83 11.72
N ARG A 133 -3.48 -1.60 12.84
CA ARG A 133 -3.94 -0.74 13.94
C ARG A 133 -3.95 0.75 13.55
N VAL A 134 -2.93 1.20 12.83
CA VAL A 134 -2.80 2.62 12.43
C VAL A 134 -3.78 2.95 11.30
N GLY A 135 -3.96 2.02 10.35
CA GLY A 135 -4.81 2.22 9.18
C GLY A 135 -4.16 3.07 8.09
N GLY A 136 -4.71 3.00 6.88
CA GLY A 136 -4.14 3.66 5.70
C GLY A 136 -4.11 5.18 5.78
N GLU A 137 -5.15 5.80 6.35
CA GLU A 137 -5.25 7.25 6.46
C GLU A 137 -4.15 7.86 7.32
N LYS A 138 -3.85 7.24 8.47
CA LYS A 138 -2.82 7.74 9.37
C LYS A 138 -1.41 7.42 8.87
N LEU A 139 -1.24 6.36 8.07
CA LEU A 139 0.05 6.09 7.38
C LEU A 139 0.41 7.20 6.37
N LEU A 140 -0.56 7.98 5.87
CA LEU A 140 -0.26 9.17 5.05
C LEU A 140 0.58 10.20 5.81
N ALA A 141 0.55 10.21 7.15
CA ALA A 141 1.43 11.05 7.95
C ALA A 141 2.91 10.75 7.68
N LEU A 142 3.27 9.48 7.44
CA LEU A 142 4.64 9.09 7.09
C LEU A 142 5.09 9.71 5.76
N LEU A 143 4.21 9.69 4.75
CA LEU A 143 4.49 10.29 3.46
C LEU A 143 4.52 11.82 3.54
N THR A 144 3.64 12.40 4.34
CA THR A 144 3.57 13.85 4.54
C THR A 144 4.87 14.38 5.16
N GLU A 145 5.44 13.68 6.14
CA GLU A 145 6.73 14.07 6.71
C GLU A 145 7.87 13.96 5.71
N THR A 146 7.95 12.87 4.94
CA THR A 146 9.05 12.71 3.95
C THR A 146 9.00 13.79 2.88
N VAL A 147 7.80 14.13 2.39
CA VAL A 147 7.61 15.23 1.43
C VAL A 147 7.98 16.57 2.08
N THR A 148 7.57 16.80 3.33
CA THR A 148 7.90 18.04 4.05
C THR A 148 9.42 18.22 4.21
N ILE A 149 10.15 17.16 4.56
CA ILE A 149 11.61 17.18 4.66
C ILE A 149 12.23 17.43 3.30
N ALA A 150 11.75 16.76 2.24
CA ALA A 150 12.27 16.94 0.89
C ALA A 150 12.08 18.38 0.38
N VAL A 151 10.96 19.03 0.71
CA VAL A 151 10.73 20.44 0.39
C VAL A 151 11.65 21.36 1.20
N LYS A 152 11.84 21.10 2.51
CA LYS A 152 12.75 21.87 3.37
C LYS A 152 14.20 21.79 2.89
N ASP A 153 14.65 20.60 2.51
CA ASP A 153 15.99 20.34 1.97
C ASP A 153 16.16 20.75 0.49
N LYS A 154 15.14 21.38 -0.10
CA LYS A 154 15.10 21.82 -1.51
C LYS A 154 15.37 20.68 -2.52
N GLN A 155 15.06 19.44 -2.14
CA GLN A 155 15.14 18.27 -3.03
C GLN A 155 13.97 18.21 -4.00
N ILE A 156 12.81 18.75 -3.60
CA ILE A 156 11.59 18.79 -4.41
C ILE A 156 11.07 20.22 -4.47
N THR A 157 10.69 20.67 -5.66
CA THR A 157 10.08 21.98 -5.85
C THR A 157 8.56 21.93 -5.69
N LYS A 158 7.93 23.04 -5.29
CA LYS A 158 6.47 23.13 -5.21
C LYS A 158 5.75 22.88 -6.55
N LYS A 159 6.45 23.09 -7.67
CA LYS A 159 5.92 22.83 -9.02
C LYS A 159 5.82 21.32 -9.29
N GLU A 160 6.80 20.54 -8.86
CA GLU A 160 6.79 19.07 -9.01
C GLU A 160 5.69 18.42 -8.18
N LEU A 161 5.35 18.99 -7.01
CA LEU A 161 4.23 18.49 -6.19
C LEU A 161 2.85 18.73 -6.81
N ALA A 162 2.73 19.62 -7.82
CA ALA A 162 1.45 19.89 -8.47
C ALA A 162 1.00 18.74 -9.39
N GLN A 163 1.94 17.88 -9.83
CA GLN A 163 1.66 16.79 -10.75
C GLN A 163 2.27 15.49 -10.23
N VAL A 164 1.42 14.53 -9.90
CA VAL A 164 1.84 13.17 -9.54
C VAL A 164 1.65 12.28 -10.76
N ASN A 165 2.76 11.91 -11.41
CA ASN A 165 2.74 10.88 -12.45
C ASN A 165 2.77 9.51 -11.77
N VAL A 166 1.62 8.84 -11.77
CA VAL A 166 1.52 7.46 -11.31
C VAL A 166 1.80 6.55 -12.50
N ASP A 167 3.03 6.10 -12.62
CA ASP A 167 3.35 5.01 -13.54
C ASP A 167 2.73 3.73 -12.98
N THR A 168 1.51 3.40 -13.42
CA THR A 168 0.96 2.08 -13.20
C THR A 168 1.86 1.11 -13.95
N THR A 169 2.71 0.38 -13.21
CA THR A 169 3.45 -0.75 -13.78
C THR A 169 2.45 -1.61 -14.52
N VAL A 170 2.78 -1.96 -15.77
CA VAL A 170 1.96 -2.87 -16.59
C VAL A 170 2.00 -4.21 -15.89
N GLN A 171 1.06 -4.41 -14.97
CA GLN A 171 0.79 -5.72 -14.41
C GLN A 171 0.41 -6.59 -15.60
N GLU A 172 1.04 -7.75 -15.75
CA GLU A 172 0.57 -8.78 -16.68
C GLU A 172 -0.81 -9.22 -16.19
N LYS A 173 -1.82 -8.46 -16.57
CA LYS A 173 -3.19 -8.85 -16.37
C LYS A 173 -3.35 -10.06 -17.28
N ASN A 174 -3.86 -11.16 -16.73
CA ASN A 174 -4.20 -12.37 -17.48
C ASN A 174 -5.38 -12.09 -18.44
N ILE A 175 -5.19 -11.11 -19.32
CA ILE A 175 -6.07 -10.69 -20.38
C ILE A 175 -5.52 -11.37 -21.61
N THR A 176 -6.31 -12.30 -22.11
CA THR A 176 -6.07 -12.88 -23.42
C THR A 176 -5.94 -11.78 -24.48
N HIS A 177 -4.87 -11.84 -25.30
CA HIS A 177 -4.62 -10.87 -26.38
C HIS A 177 -5.93 -10.49 -27.12
N PRO A 178 -6.22 -9.18 -27.30
CA PRO A 178 -7.49 -8.72 -27.86
C PRO A 178 -7.53 -8.99 -29.36
N THR A 179 -7.99 -10.18 -29.74
CA THR A 179 -8.34 -10.47 -31.14
C THR A 179 -9.81 -10.15 -31.36
N ASP A 180 -10.16 -9.54 -32.49
CA ASP A 180 -11.55 -9.27 -32.91
C ASP A 180 -12.49 -10.45 -32.66
N LEU A 181 -12.03 -11.66 -32.98
CA LEU A 181 -12.79 -12.88 -32.74
C LEU A 181 -13.22 -13.05 -31.28
N LYS A 182 -12.26 -12.91 -30.35
CA LYS A 182 -12.46 -13.09 -28.92
C LYS A 182 -13.33 -11.97 -28.36
N LEU A 183 -13.12 -10.73 -28.83
CA LEU A 183 -13.92 -9.57 -28.44
C LEU A 183 -15.39 -9.75 -28.85
N TYR A 184 -15.68 -10.12 -30.10
CA TYR A 184 -17.05 -10.33 -30.56
C TYR A 184 -17.76 -11.48 -29.82
N LEU A 185 -17.06 -12.59 -29.57
CA LEU A 185 -17.63 -13.73 -28.85
C LEU A 185 -17.89 -13.39 -27.38
N LYS A 186 -16.94 -12.73 -26.71
CA LYS A 186 -17.09 -12.29 -25.32
C LYS A 186 -18.24 -11.29 -25.18
N ALA A 187 -18.34 -10.31 -26.09
CA ALA A 187 -19.44 -9.34 -26.10
C ALA A 187 -20.81 -10.01 -26.29
N LEU A 188 -20.93 -10.97 -27.22
CA LEU A 188 -22.19 -11.71 -27.43
C LEU A 188 -22.60 -12.53 -26.20
N ASN A 189 -21.65 -13.22 -25.55
CA ASN A 189 -21.93 -13.98 -24.35
C ASN A 189 -22.31 -13.09 -23.17
N ASN A 190 -21.59 -11.98 -22.97
CA ASN A 190 -21.88 -11.03 -21.91
C ASN A 190 -23.26 -10.38 -22.10
N LEU A 191 -23.58 -9.89 -23.29
CA LEU A 191 -24.91 -9.30 -23.55
C LEU A 191 -26.04 -10.30 -23.34
N SER A 192 -25.84 -11.56 -23.73
CA SER A 192 -26.81 -12.64 -23.49
C SER A 192 -26.98 -12.95 -22.00
N ALA A 193 -25.88 -12.95 -21.23
CA ALA A 193 -25.92 -13.16 -19.79
C ALA A 193 -26.63 -12.01 -19.05
N VAL A 194 -26.28 -10.77 -19.39
CA VAL A 194 -26.93 -9.55 -18.87
C VAL A 194 -28.42 -9.56 -19.20
N ALA A 195 -28.80 -9.87 -20.45
CA ALA A 195 -30.21 -9.96 -20.82
C ALA A 195 -30.98 -10.99 -19.97
N LYS A 196 -30.36 -12.14 -19.66
CA LYS A 196 -30.96 -13.15 -18.77
C LYS A 196 -31.09 -12.66 -17.32
N GLN A 197 -30.05 -12.03 -16.79
CA GLN A 197 -30.06 -11.49 -15.42
C GLN A 197 -31.16 -10.45 -15.22
N HIS A 198 -31.39 -9.60 -16.22
CA HIS A 198 -32.43 -8.57 -16.19
C HIS A 198 -33.79 -9.01 -16.74
N GLY A 199 -33.99 -10.31 -17.02
CA GLY A 199 -35.26 -10.83 -17.53
C GLY A 199 -35.66 -10.32 -18.93
N VAL A 200 -34.74 -9.72 -19.69
CA VAL A 200 -35.00 -9.20 -21.03
C VAL A 200 -35.03 -10.34 -22.04
N LYS A 201 -36.23 -10.64 -22.57
CA LYS A 201 -36.41 -11.68 -23.59
C LYS A 201 -35.86 -11.21 -24.94
N LEU A 202 -34.65 -11.62 -25.29
CA LEU A 202 -34.04 -11.37 -26.61
C LEU A 202 -34.82 -12.07 -27.73
N ARG A 203 -34.89 -11.45 -28.92
CA ARG A 203 -35.54 -12.05 -30.10
C ARG A 203 -34.84 -13.33 -30.54
N GLN A 204 -33.50 -13.34 -30.45
CA GLN A 204 -32.70 -14.50 -30.78
C GLN A 204 -31.34 -14.41 -30.06
N THR A 205 -30.90 -15.53 -29.48
CA THR A 205 -29.57 -15.65 -28.91
C THR A 205 -28.63 -16.26 -29.95
N TYR A 206 -27.51 -15.59 -30.21
CA TYR A 206 -26.52 -16.07 -31.19
C TYR A 206 -25.37 -16.88 -30.56
N CYS A 207 -25.39 -17.16 -29.26
CA CYS A 207 -24.26 -17.79 -28.53
C CYS A 207 -23.77 -19.10 -29.17
N ARG A 208 -24.68 -20.01 -29.53
CA ARG A 208 -24.34 -21.30 -30.15
C ARG A 208 -23.71 -21.13 -31.53
N VAL A 209 -24.34 -20.32 -32.39
CA VAL A 209 -23.88 -20.10 -33.77
C VAL A 209 -22.58 -19.28 -33.78
N ALA A 210 -22.41 -18.35 -32.83
CA ALA A 210 -21.20 -17.57 -32.64
C ALA A 210 -20.02 -18.44 -32.23
N LYS A 211 -20.21 -19.42 -31.32
CA LYS A 211 -19.18 -20.39 -30.95
C LYS A 211 -18.70 -21.21 -32.16
N GLN A 212 -19.62 -21.72 -32.97
CA GLN A 212 -19.27 -22.46 -34.19
C GLN A 212 -18.54 -21.57 -35.21
N ALA A 213 -19.02 -20.34 -35.42
CA ALA A 213 -18.35 -19.40 -36.31
C ALA A 213 -16.94 -19.06 -35.83
N ALA A 214 -16.73 -18.94 -34.51
CA ALA A 214 -15.42 -18.68 -33.93
C ALA A 214 -14.42 -19.83 -34.17
N GLN A 215 -14.87 -21.08 -34.00
CA GLN A 215 -14.05 -22.25 -34.34
C GLN A 215 -13.66 -22.26 -35.82
N MET A 216 -14.60 -21.92 -36.72
CA MET A 216 -14.31 -21.83 -38.15
C MET A 216 -13.34 -20.71 -38.51
N VAL A 217 -13.37 -19.57 -37.81
CA VAL A 217 -12.36 -18.50 -37.99
C VAL A 217 -10.96 -19.03 -37.68
N GLY A 218 -10.80 -19.78 -36.59
CA GLY A 218 -9.52 -20.42 -36.24
C GLY A 218 -9.05 -21.41 -37.31
N ARG A 219 -9.95 -22.28 -37.79
CA ARG A 219 -9.65 -23.26 -38.86
C ARG A 219 -9.24 -22.58 -40.17
N TYR A 220 -9.94 -21.53 -40.58
CA TYR A 220 -9.59 -20.80 -41.80
C TYR A 220 -8.30 -19.99 -41.67
N ALA A 221 -8.00 -19.46 -40.48
CA ALA A 221 -6.73 -18.80 -40.21
C ALA A 221 -5.56 -19.79 -40.35
N HIS A 222 -5.68 -20.98 -39.74
CA HIS A 222 -4.69 -22.03 -39.84
C HIS A 222 -4.47 -22.50 -41.30
N ALA A 223 -5.56 -22.67 -42.06
CA ALA A 223 -5.50 -23.05 -43.48
C ALA A 223 -5.15 -21.88 -44.43
N ARG A 224 -4.78 -20.70 -43.91
CA ARG A 224 -4.48 -19.46 -44.68
C ARG A 224 -5.62 -18.98 -45.61
N GLN A 225 -6.85 -19.40 -45.35
CA GLN A 225 -8.06 -19.04 -46.13
C GLN A 225 -8.66 -17.69 -45.66
N PHE A 226 -7.91 -16.60 -45.80
CA PHE A 226 -8.26 -15.30 -45.20
C PHE A 226 -9.56 -14.68 -45.72
N LYS A 227 -9.98 -14.95 -46.97
CA LYS A 227 -11.29 -14.49 -47.49
C LYS A 227 -12.44 -15.13 -46.71
N ARG A 228 -12.39 -16.44 -46.48
CA ARG A 228 -13.40 -17.19 -45.71
C ARG A 228 -13.38 -16.81 -44.22
N MET A 229 -12.19 -16.61 -43.67
CA MET A 229 -11.99 -16.10 -42.30
C MET A 229 -12.69 -14.74 -42.10
N ARG A 230 -12.40 -13.75 -42.95
CA ARG A 230 -13.00 -12.41 -42.89
C ARG A 230 -14.52 -12.44 -43.01
N ASN A 231 -15.06 -13.32 -43.85
CA ASN A 231 -16.51 -13.50 -43.98
C ASN A 231 -17.16 -14.03 -42.68
N ARG A 232 -16.50 -14.93 -41.95
CA ARG A 232 -17.00 -15.42 -40.65
C ARG A 232 -16.91 -14.36 -39.55
N LEU A 233 -15.83 -13.58 -39.51
CA LEU A 233 -15.71 -12.42 -38.62
C LEU A 233 -16.81 -11.38 -38.89
N ARG A 234 -17.09 -11.09 -40.16
CA ARG A 234 -18.19 -10.19 -40.55
C ARG A 234 -19.55 -10.69 -40.05
N LYS A 235 -19.82 -12.01 -40.13
CA LYS A 235 -21.04 -12.61 -39.57
C LYS A 235 -21.15 -12.41 -38.05
N LEU A 236 -20.06 -12.63 -37.30
CA LEU A 236 -20.01 -12.39 -35.86
C LEU A 236 -20.32 -10.93 -35.52
N ARG A 237 -19.71 -9.98 -36.24
CA ARG A 237 -19.98 -8.55 -36.09
C ARG A 237 -21.45 -8.21 -36.36
N THR A 238 -22.03 -8.77 -37.41
CA THR A 238 -23.44 -8.56 -37.76
C THR A 238 -24.38 -9.11 -36.67
N TRP A 239 -24.10 -10.29 -36.12
CA TRP A 239 -24.91 -10.86 -35.03
C TRP A 239 -24.81 -10.02 -33.76
N LEU A 240 -23.60 -9.59 -33.39
CA LEU A 240 -23.42 -8.67 -32.26
C LEU A 240 -24.23 -7.38 -32.46
N GLY A 241 -24.14 -6.76 -33.64
CA GLY A 241 -24.91 -5.56 -33.97
C GLY A 241 -26.42 -5.77 -33.98
N ARG A 242 -26.92 -7.00 -34.23
CA ARG A 242 -28.36 -7.32 -34.08
C ARG A 242 -28.76 -7.38 -32.60
N VAL A 243 -27.97 -8.03 -31.75
CA VAL A 243 -28.23 -8.14 -30.31
C VAL A 243 -28.18 -6.76 -29.64
N ILE A 244 -27.18 -5.94 -29.97
CA ILE A 244 -27.06 -4.58 -29.43
C ILE A 244 -28.30 -3.75 -29.77
N ARG A 245 -28.79 -3.83 -31.02
CA ARG A 245 -30.00 -3.11 -31.42
C ARG A 245 -31.26 -3.64 -30.75
N ASP A 246 -31.37 -4.95 -30.56
CA ASP A 246 -32.51 -5.55 -29.84
C ASP A 246 -32.51 -5.15 -28.36
N MET A 247 -31.34 -5.16 -27.71
CA MET A 247 -31.17 -4.68 -26.33
C MET A 247 -31.54 -3.21 -26.20
N ARG A 248 -31.01 -2.34 -27.07
CA ARG A 248 -31.33 -0.89 -27.07
C ARG A 248 -32.80 -0.59 -27.30
N ARG A 249 -33.54 -1.45 -28.01
CA ARG A 249 -34.99 -1.28 -28.22
C ARG A 249 -35.82 -1.70 -27.00
N LYS A 250 -35.33 -2.69 -26.24
CA LYS A 250 -36.06 -3.28 -25.10
C LYS A 250 -35.69 -2.63 -23.77
N VAL A 251 -34.53 -2.00 -23.71
CA VAL A 251 -34.07 -1.21 -22.57
C VAL A 251 -34.16 0.27 -22.99
N PRO A 252 -35.34 0.91 -22.82
CA PRO A 252 -35.41 2.37 -22.92
C PRO A 252 -34.46 2.95 -21.87
N GLN A 253 -33.60 3.84 -22.32
CA GLN A 253 -32.46 4.37 -21.59
C GLN A 253 -32.87 4.88 -20.19
N SER A 254 -32.63 4.08 -19.14
CA SER A 254 -32.70 4.51 -17.74
C SER A 254 -31.97 3.54 -16.80
N ASP A 255 -30.67 3.35 -17.03
CA ASP A 255 -29.77 2.82 -15.99
C ASP A 255 -28.66 3.85 -15.72
N ALA A 256 -29.07 5.06 -15.34
CA ALA A 256 -28.20 6.03 -14.68
C ALA A 256 -28.09 5.76 -13.16
N ALA A 257 -28.83 4.77 -12.63
CA ALA A 257 -28.89 4.44 -11.22
C ALA A 257 -28.43 3.00 -10.97
N ARG A 258 -27.12 2.80 -10.82
CA ARG A 258 -26.46 1.74 -10.03
C ARG A 258 -24.94 1.81 -10.22
N LYS A 259 -24.35 2.91 -9.75
CA LYS A 259 -23.11 2.81 -8.99
C LYS A 259 -23.58 2.49 -7.58
N ASP A 260 -23.26 1.31 -7.07
CA ASP A 260 -23.23 0.89 -5.66
C ASP A 260 -23.46 -0.62 -5.60
N CYS A 261 -22.33 -1.34 -5.62
CA CYS A 261 -22.00 -2.62 -4.97
C CYS A 261 -20.62 -3.06 -5.47
#